data_AF-X1SE13-F1
#
_entry.id   AF-X1SE13-F1
#
_cell.length_a   1.000
_cell.length_b   1.000
_cell.length_c   1.000
_cell.angle_alpha   90.00
_cell.angle_beta   90.00
_cell.angle_gamma   90.00
#
_symmetry.space_group_name_H-M   'P 1'
#
loop_
_entity.id
_entity.type
_entity.pdbx_description
1 polymer ?
#
loop_
_entity_poly.entity_id
_entity_poly.type
_entity_poly.pdbx_seq_one_letter_code
_entity_poly.pdbx_strand_id
1 'polypeptide(L)'
;MINTAITNYHKTRKHRYQFDIEEVDEIEIDGVNLKESDFTHEELLKVISELPEGYRIVFNLHAIEGFKHKEIAGILNIDINTSKSQYSR
;
A
#
# COMPACT_ATOMS: atom_id res chain seq x y z
N MET A 1 -5.15 -38.19 5.84
CA MET A 1 -4.41 -37.00 6.30
C MET A 1 -3.49 -36.51 5.18
N ILE A 2 -4.04 -35.90 4.13
CA ILE A 2 -3.24 -35.50 2.95
C ILE A 2 -3.23 -33.97 2.78
N ASN A 3 -4.25 -33.28 3.29
CA ASN A 3 -4.42 -31.85 3.07
C ASN A 3 -3.85 -30.98 4.21
N THR A 4 -3.32 -31.57 5.28
CA THR A 4 -2.82 -30.81 6.45
C THR A 4 -1.67 -29.87 6.05
N ALA A 5 -0.75 -30.33 5.20
CA ALA A 5 0.35 -29.51 4.70
C ALA A 5 -0.15 -28.32 3.84
N ILE A 6 -1.13 -28.57 2.97
CA ILE A 6 -1.74 -27.54 2.10
C ILE A 6 -2.55 -26.54 2.94
N THR A 7 -3.34 -27.02 3.91
CA THR A 7 -4.09 -26.18 4.84
C THR A 7 -3.16 -25.32 5.69
N ASN A 8 -2.01 -25.85 6.12
CA ASN A 8 -1.04 -25.08 6.90
C ASN A 8 -0.30 -24.05 6.04
N TYR A 9 0.01 -24.38 4.78
CA TYR A 9 0.56 -23.43 3.81
C TYR A 9 -0.44 -22.31 3.48
N HIS A 10 -1.72 -22.62 3.35
CA HIS A 10 -2.76 -21.61 3.11
C HIS A 10 -3.03 -20.75 4.36
N LYS A 11 -3.02 -21.32 5.56
CA LYS A 11 -3.09 -20.54 6.82
C LYS A 11 -1.91 -19.57 6.96
N THR A 12 -0.68 -20.04 6.77
CA THR A 12 0.52 -19.21 6.87
C THR A 12 0.60 -18.14 5.77
N ARG A 13 0.08 -18.42 4.56
CA ARG A 13 -0.08 -17.40 3.51
C ARG A 13 -1.11 -16.32 3.83
N LYS A 14 -2.24 -16.68 4.44
CA LYS A 14 -3.28 -15.72 4.84
C LYS A 14 -2.74 -14.72 5.88
N HIS A 15 -1.82 -15.16 6.72
CA HIS A 15 -1.14 -14.31 7.71
C HIS A 15 0.05 -13.51 7.15
N ARG A 16 0.55 -13.77 5.94
CA ARG A 16 1.65 -12.98 5.35
C ARG A 16 1.24 -11.58 4.89
N TYR A 17 -0.06 -11.33 4.69
CA TYR A 17 -0.61 -10.04 4.27
C TYR A 17 -1.56 -9.45 5.33
N GLN A 18 -1.63 -10.06 6.51
CA GLN A 18 -2.43 -9.61 7.63
C GLN A 18 -1.51 -8.95 8.67
N PHE A 19 -0.71 -7.99 8.23
CA PHE A 19 -0.32 -6.91 9.12
C PHE A 19 -1.44 -5.88 8.98
N ASP A 20 -2.29 -5.78 9.99
CA ASP A 20 -3.14 -4.62 10.13
C ASP A 20 -2.22 -3.41 10.24
N ILE A 21 -2.28 -2.53 9.24
CA ILE A 21 -1.51 -1.28 9.14
C ILE A 21 -1.95 -0.29 10.26
N GLU A 22 -2.81 -0.73 11.17
CA GLU A 22 -3.26 0.05 12.33
C GLU A 22 -2.17 0.19 13.41
N GLU A 23 -1.04 -0.50 13.27
CA GLU A 23 0.12 -0.38 14.17
C GLU A 23 1.41 -0.16 13.34
N VAL A 24 1.44 0.94 12.58
CA VAL A 24 2.72 1.52 12.16
C VAL A 24 3.11 2.50 13.27
N ASP A 25 3.84 2.01 14.27
CA ASP A 25 4.75 2.91 14.98
C ASP A 25 5.63 3.54 13.89
N GLU A 26 5.66 4.87 13.85
CA GLU A 26 6.63 5.61 13.05
C GLU A 26 8.01 5.08 13.41
N ILE A 27 8.58 4.20 12.58
CA ILE A 27 9.98 3.85 12.69
C ILE A 27 10.71 5.13 12.28
N GLU A 28 11.12 5.93 13.26
CA GLU A 28 12.17 6.93 13.04
C GLU A 28 13.36 6.18 12.48
N ILE A 29 13.54 6.24 11.16
CA ILE A 29 14.72 5.69 10.49
C ILE A 29 15.86 6.66 10.81
N ASP A 30 16.42 6.50 12.00
CA ASP A 30 17.50 7.29 12.53
C ASP A 30 18.73 7.07 11.62
N GLY A 31 19.05 8.07 10.80
CA GLY A 31 20.25 8.09 9.97
C GLY A 31 20.08 8.14 8.45
N VAL A 32 18.86 8.23 7.89
CA VAL A 32 18.75 8.65 6.48
C VAL A 32 18.91 10.16 6.43
N ASN A 33 20.15 10.62 6.29
CA ASN A 33 20.43 11.96 5.80
C ASN A 33 20.01 11.98 4.32
N LEU A 34 18.69 12.02 4.09
CA LEU A 34 18.08 12.50 2.86
C LEU A 34 18.56 13.94 2.75
N LYS A 35 19.75 14.14 2.19
CA LYS A 35 20.07 15.43 1.61
C LYS A 35 18.88 15.75 0.72
N GLU A 36 18.22 16.85 1.04
CA GLU A 36 17.21 17.58 0.27
C GLU A 36 17.75 17.78 -1.16
N SER A 37 17.84 16.69 -1.90
CA SER A 37 18.13 16.69 -3.33
C SER A 37 16.75 16.77 -3.92
N ASP A 38 16.32 18.03 -4.02
CA ASP A 38 15.04 18.52 -4.44
C ASP A 38 14.51 17.73 -5.64
N PHE A 39 13.65 16.75 -5.39
CA PHE A 39 12.70 16.37 -6.43
C PHE A 39 11.83 17.59 -6.64
N THR A 40 11.93 18.18 -7.83
CA THR A 40 11.03 19.26 -8.18
C THR A 40 9.61 18.72 -8.18
N HIS A 41 8.64 19.58 -7.85
CA HIS A 41 7.22 19.21 -7.89
C HIS A 41 6.83 18.57 -9.23
N GLU A 42 7.41 19.07 -10.34
CA GLU A 42 7.20 18.55 -11.69
C GLU A 42 7.71 17.11 -11.86
N GLU A 43 8.89 16.79 -11.32
CA GLU A 43 9.43 15.43 -11.38
C GLU A 43 8.57 14.44 -10.58
N LEU A 44 8.08 14.85 -9.41
CA LEU A 44 7.18 14.01 -8.60
C LEU A 44 5.87 13.72 -9.34
N LEU A 45 5.26 14.77 -9.93
CA LEU A 45 4.04 14.62 -10.74
C LEU A 45 4.27 13.72 -11.96
N LYS A 46 5.44 13.82 -12.60
CA LYS A 46 5.79 12.98 -13.73
C LYS A 46 5.83 11.51 -13.32
N VAL A 47 6.49 11.18 -12.21
CA VAL A 47 6.54 9.80 -11.70
C VAL A 47 5.15 9.28 -11.33
N ILE A 48 4.33 10.09 -10.64
CA ILE A 48 2.95 9.72 -10.31
C ILE A 48 2.12 9.47 -11.59
N SER A 49 2.37 10.25 -12.65
CA SER A 49 1.70 10.09 -13.94
C SER A 49 2.12 8.82 -14.71
N GLU A 50 3.27 8.23 -14.37
CA GLU A 50 3.75 6.97 -14.97
C GLU A 50 3.15 5.73 -14.27
N LEU A 51 2.57 5.90 -13.07
CA LEU A 51 1.89 4.81 -12.37
C LEU A 51 0.72 4.27 -13.19
N PRO A 52 0.51 2.94 -13.24
CA PRO A 52 -0.69 2.38 -13.84
C PRO A 52 -1.93 2.92 -13.14
N GLU A 53 -3.03 3.06 -13.90
CA GLU A 53 -4.23 3.79 -13.50
C GLU A 53 -4.74 3.43 -12.08
N GLY A 54 -4.88 2.13 -11.77
CA GLY A 54 -5.35 1.70 -10.46
C GLY A 54 -4.45 2.11 -9.29
N TYR A 55 -3.13 2.07 -9.48
CA TYR A 55 -2.16 2.48 -8.46
C TYR A 55 -2.24 3.99 -8.24
N ARG A 56 -2.31 4.77 -9.31
CA ARG A 56 -2.42 6.23 -9.26
C ARG A 56 -3.69 6.69 -8.54
N ILE A 57 -4.83 6.08 -8.86
CA ILE A 57 -6.11 6.44 -8.25
C ILE A 57 -6.09 6.13 -6.75
N VAL A 58 -5.62 4.95 -6.36
CA VAL A 58 -5.52 4.58 -4.94
C VAL A 58 -4.52 5.46 -4.19
N PHE A 59 -3.38 5.77 -4.80
CA PHE A 59 -2.39 6.69 -4.22
C PHE A 59 -2.99 8.07 -3.98
N ASN A 60 -3.63 8.67 -4.98
CA ASN A 60 -4.23 9.99 -4.84
C ASN A 60 -5.31 10.01 -3.75
N LEU A 61 -6.23 9.04 -3.77
CA LEU A 61 -7.30 8.97 -2.77
C LEU A 61 -6.76 8.77 -1.34
N HIS A 62 -5.64 8.05 -1.17
CA HIS A 62 -5.10 7.81 0.17
C HIS A 62 -4.14 8.90 0.63
N ALA A 63 -3.08 9.17 -0.14
CA ALA A 63 -1.98 10.05 0.26
C ALA A 63 -2.28 11.54 0.08
N ILE A 64 -3.17 11.90 -0.85
CA ILE A 64 -3.52 13.30 -1.13
C ILE A 64 -4.85 13.66 -0.47
N GLU A 65 -5.88 12.84 -0.68
CA GLU A 65 -7.23 13.10 -0.18
C GLU A 65 -7.49 12.56 1.24
N GLY A 66 -6.64 11.66 1.75
CA GLY A 66 -6.72 11.14 3.12
C GLY A 66 -7.78 10.05 3.35
N PHE A 67 -8.36 9.45 2.29
CA PHE A 67 -9.35 8.38 2.44
C PHE A 67 -8.71 7.11 2.99
N LYS A 68 -9.43 6.38 3.85
CA LYS A 68 -9.02 5.07 4.33
C LYS A 68 -9.21 4.02 3.24
N HIS A 69 -8.38 2.98 3.22
CA HIS A 69 -8.51 1.87 2.23
C HIS A 69 -9.90 1.21 2.21
N LYS A 70 -10.62 1.21 3.33
CA LYS A 70 -12.01 0.73 3.41
C LYS A 70 -12.98 1.60 2.59
N GLU A 71 -12.77 2.90 2.58
CA GLU A 71 -13.59 3.87 1.84
C GLU A 71 -13.24 3.79 0.34
N ILE A 72 -11.95 3.73 0.02
CA ILE A 72 -11.45 3.56 -1.36
C ILE A 72 -11.98 2.26 -1.99
N ALA A 73 -11.99 1.16 -1.22
CA ALA A 73 -12.57 -0.11 -1.66
C ALA A 73 -14.05 0.02 -2.02
N GLY A 74 -14.82 0.80 -1.24
CA GLY A 74 -16.22 1.09 -1.53
C GLY A 74 -16.40 1.96 -2.78
N ILE A 75 -15.57 3.00 -2.94
CA ILE A 75 -15.63 3.92 -4.08
C ILE A 75 -15.31 3.20 -5.40
N LEU A 76 -14.24 2.40 -5.40
CA LEU A 76 -13.73 1.72 -6.60
C LEU A 76 -14.34 0.33 -6.81
N ASN A 77 -15.18 -0.13 -5.87
CA ASN A 77 -15.75 -1.48 -5.86
C ASN A 77 -14.69 -2.60 -6.00
N ILE A 78 -13.60 -2.46 -5.25
CA ILE A 78 -12.49 -3.42 -5.17
C ILE A 78 -12.36 -3.96 -3.74
N ASP A 79 -11.58 -5.03 -3.54
CA ASP A 79 -11.28 -5.52 -2.20
C ASP A 79 -10.34 -4.55 -1.45
N ILE A 80 -10.50 -4.43 -0.13
CA ILE A 80 -9.63 -3.61 0.72
C ILE A 80 -8.17 -4.03 0.57
N ASN A 81 -7.89 -5.33 0.42
CA ASN A 81 -6.54 -5.84 0.20
C ASN A 81 -5.99 -5.43 -1.16
N THR A 82 -6.84 -5.26 -2.17
CA THR A 82 -6.46 -4.71 -3.48
C THR A 82 -6.02 -3.26 -3.33
N SER A 83 -6.79 -2.43 -2.60
CA SER A 83 -6.41 -1.05 -2.30
C SER A 83 -5.08 -0.97 -1.54
N LYS A 84 -4.92 -1.74 -0.45
CA LYS A 84 -3.65 -1.81 0.30
C LYS A 84 -2.48 -2.22 -0.59
N SER A 85 -2.67 -3.26 -1.42
CA SER A 85 -1.61 -3.78 -2.31
C SER A 85 -1.27 -2.83 -3.47
N GLN A 86 -2.23 -2.03 -3.93
CA GLN A 86 -2.00 -1.01 -4.97
C GLN A 86 -1.33 0.24 -4.40
N TYR A 87 -1.47 0.51 -3.10
CA TYR A 87 -0.77 1.60 -2.43
C TYR A 87 0.67 1.24 -2.04
N SER A 88 0.91 0.01 -1.61
CA SER A 88 2.21 -0.42 -1.06
C SER A 88 3.24 -0.86 -2.12
N ARG A 89 2.92 -0.79 -3.41
CA ARG A 89 3.72 -1.31 -4.52
C ARG A 89 4.29 -0.18 -5.34
#